data_AF-A0A1N7E6X4-F1
#
_entry.id   AF-A0A1N7E6X4-F1
#
_cell.length_a   1.000
_cell.length_b   1.000
_cell.length_c   1.000
_cell.angle_alpha   90.00
_cell.angle_beta   90.00
_cell.angle_gamma   90.00
#
_symmetry.space_group_name_H-M   'P 1'
#
loop_
_entity.id
_entity.type
_entity.pdbx_description
1 polymer ?
#
loop_
_entity_poly.entity_id
_entity_poly.type
_entity_poly.pdbx_seq_one_letter_code
_entity_poly.pdbx_strand_id
1 'polypeptide(L)' 'MSMECPRCQRSLEELSLGDVSTVACPHCGFADVPVDHVSEDDEPETWRDAFNRFYEDTVGREDATER' A
#
# COMPACT_ATOMS: atom_id res chain seq x y z
N MET A 1 15.32 -20.86 -9.40
CA MET A 1 14.38 -19.73 -9.30
C MET A 1 13.03 -20.23 -9.77
N SER A 2 12.02 -20.23 -8.91
CA SER A 2 10.66 -20.65 -9.25
C SER A 2 9.94 -19.48 -9.92
N MET A 3 9.31 -19.72 -11.08
CA MET A 3 8.47 -18.73 -11.77
C MET A 3 7.05 -18.64 -11.17
N GLU A 4 6.95 -18.90 -9.87
CA GLU A 4 5.71 -19.00 -9.10
C GLU A 4 5.68 -17.87 -8.06
N CYS A 5 4.55 -17.17 -8.00
CA CYS A 5 4.35 -16.05 -7.10
C CYS A 5 4.32 -16.54 -5.65
N PRO A 6 5.14 -15.97 -4.74
CA PRO A 6 5.18 -16.40 -3.34
C PRO A 6 3.90 -16.08 -2.56
N ARG A 7 3.03 -15.17 -3.07
CA ARG A 7 1.79 -14.77 -2.41
C ARG A 7 0.58 -15.61 -2.80
N CYS A 8 0.48 -16.00 -4.07
CA CYS A 8 -0.71 -16.69 -4.60
C CYS A 8 -0.41 -17.93 -5.45
N GLN A 9 0.86 -18.32 -5.56
CA GLN A 9 1.35 -19.54 -6.25
C GLN A 9 1.01 -19.59 -7.75
N ARG A 10 0.63 -18.48 -8.36
CA ARG A 10 0.39 -18.35 -9.81
C ARG A 10 1.67 -17.98 -10.54
N SER A 11 1.67 -18.11 -11.86
CA SER A 11 2.81 -17.74 -12.70
C SER A 11 3.17 -16.25 -12.56
N LEU A 12 4.47 -15.98 -12.55
CA LEU A 12 5.05 -14.65 -12.66
C LEU A 12 5.30 -14.28 -14.14
N GLU A 13 5.30 -12.99 -14.43
CA GLU A 13 5.68 -12.39 -15.70
C GLU A 13 6.98 -11.60 -15.53
N GLU A 14 7.87 -11.68 -16.52
CA GLU A 14 9.09 -10.87 -16.56
C GLU A 14 8.80 -9.51 -17.17
N LEU A 15 9.30 -8.45 -16.53
CA LEU A 15 9.22 -7.07 -16.98
C LEU A 15 10.63 -6.53 -17.22
N SER A 16 10.81 -5.79 -18.32
CA SER A 16 12.11 -5.22 -18.69
C SER A 16 11.99 -3.74 -19.05
N LEU A 17 12.94 -2.92 -18.58
CA LEU A 17 13.02 -1.49 -18.85
C LEU A 17 14.49 -1.10 -19.08
N GLY A 18 14.88 -0.85 -20.33
CA GLY A 18 16.29 -0.65 -20.66
C GLY A 18 17.12 -1.88 -20.31
N ASP A 19 18.16 -1.71 -19.50
CA ASP A 19 19.08 -2.78 -19.10
C ASP A 19 18.67 -3.48 -17.78
N VAL A 20 17.53 -3.12 -17.19
CA VAL A 20 17.03 -3.74 -15.95
C VAL A 20 15.83 -4.66 -16.22
N SER A 21 15.72 -5.75 -15.45
CA SER A 21 14.61 -6.69 -15.47
C SER A 21 14.16 -7.05 -14.06
N THR A 22 12.89 -7.44 -13.93
CA THR A 22 12.25 -7.92 -12.69
C THR A 22 11.11 -8.87 -13.01
N VAL A 23 10.48 -9.46 -11.98
CA VAL A 23 9.29 -10.30 -12.10
C VAL A 23 8.11 -9.71 -11.34
N ALA A 24 6.91 -9.80 -11.91
CA ALA A 24 5.67 -9.35 -11.31
C ALA A 24 4.56 -10.40 -11.42
N CYS A 25 3.59 -10.34 -10.50
CA CYS A 25 2.41 -11.18 -10.53
C CYS A 25 1.19 -10.36 -10.96
N PRO A 26 0.59 -10.63 -12.15
CA PRO A 26 -0.57 -9.88 -12.64
C PRO A 26 -1.84 -10.14 -11.81
N HIS A 27 -1.84 -11.16 -10.96
CA HIS A 27 -3.01 -11.57 -10.19
C HIS A 27 -3.14 -10.89 -8.83
N CYS A 28 -2.02 -10.62 -8.15
CA CYS A 28 -2.05 -10.09 -6.79
C CYS A 28 -1.16 -8.86 -6.59
N GLY A 29 -0.51 -8.37 -7.66
CA GLY A 29 0.34 -7.18 -7.60
C GLY A 29 1.67 -7.36 -6.85
N PHE A 30 2.14 -8.60 -6.66
CA PHE A 30 3.51 -8.81 -6.18
C PHE A 30 4.50 -8.37 -7.27
N ALA A 31 5.58 -7.70 -6.88
CA ALA A 31 6.71 -7.39 -7.76
C ALA A 31 8.02 -7.57 -6.97
N ASP A 32 9.01 -8.22 -7.56
CA ASP A 32 10.33 -8.43 -6.95
C ASP A 32 11.25 -7.23 -7.25
N VAL A 33 10.81 -6.06 -6.77
CA VAL A 33 11.55 -4.81 -6.87
C VAL A 33 11.89 -4.33 -5.46
N PRO A 34 13.13 -3.85 -5.22
CA PRO A 34 13.45 -3.16 -3.98
C PRO A 34 12.49 -1.97 -3.80
N VAL A 35 11.85 -1.90 -2.64
CA VAL A 35 11.01 -0.76 -2.26
C VAL A 35 11.51 -0.20 -0.94
N ASP A 36 11.62 1.12 -0.87
CA ASP A 36 11.83 1.83 0.38
C ASP A 36 10.48 2.03 1.06
N HIS A 37 10.29 1.42 2.24
CA HIS A 37 9.08 1.59 3.05
C HIS A 37 9.09 2.89 3.86
N VAL A 38 9.83 3.89 3.40
CA VAL A 38 9.89 5.20 4.02
C VAL A 38 8.80 6.05 3.37
N SER A 39 7.92 6.63 4.17
CA SER A 39 6.98 7.64 3.70
C SER A 39 7.76 8.79 3.07
N GLU A 40 7.39 9.20 1.86
CA GLU A 40 8.01 10.34 1.18
C GLU A 40 7.57 11.69 1.80
N ASP A 41 6.58 11.69 2.68
CA ASP A 41 6.10 12.88 3.38
C ASP A 41 7.09 13.34 4.45
N ASP A 42 7.45 14.63 4.42
CA ASP A 42 8.54 15.21 5.20
C ASP A 42 8.29 15.26 6.72
N GLU A 43 7.03 15.21 7.19
CA GLU A 43 6.74 15.12 8.63
C GLU A 43 5.49 14.27 8.92
N PRO A 44 5.60 13.18 9.71
CA PRO A 44 4.42 12.44 10.15
C PRO A 44 3.54 13.33 11.05
N GLU A 45 2.21 13.25 10.88
CA GLU A 45 1.28 13.96 11.77
C GLU A 45 1.51 13.56 13.24
N THR A 46 1.28 14.49 14.17
CA THR A 46 1.37 14.13 15.58
C THR A 46 0.22 13.20 15.95
N TRP A 47 0.45 12.29 16.91
CA TRP A 47 -0.63 11.45 17.45
C TRP A 47 -1.84 12.26 17.93
N ARG A 48 -1.60 13.47 18.45
CA ARG A 48 -2.68 14.34 18.91
C ARG A 48 -3.54 14.83 17.75
N ASP A 49 -2.92 15.26 16.65
CA ASP A 49 -3.64 15.73 15.47
C ASP A 49 -4.42 14.57 14.82
N ALA A 50 -3.83 13.36 14.77
CA ALA A 50 -4.50 12.16 14.29
C ALA A 50 -5.76 11.82 15.13
N PHE A 51 -5.67 11.88 16.46
CA PHE A 51 -6.82 11.65 17.33
C PHE A 51 -7.87 12.76 17.20
N ASN A 52 -7.46 14.02 17.12
CA ASN A 52 -8.38 15.14 16.92
C ASN A 52 -9.19 14.95 15.62
N ARG A 53 -8.50 14.69 14.50
CA ARG A 53 -9.14 14.40 13.20
C ARG A 53 -10.11 13.23 13.28
N PHE A 54 -9.69 12.12 13.91
CA PHE A 54 -10.57 10.97 14.09
C PHE A 54 -11.85 11.33 14.84
N TYR A 55 -11.75 12.06 15.96
CA TYR A 55 -12.92 12.45 16.74
C TYR A 55 -13.81 13.45 16.01
N GLU A 56 -13.23 14.43 15.32
CA GLU A 56 -13.97 15.40 14.49
C GLU A 56 -14.76 14.68 13.38
N ASP A 57 -14.14 13.73 12.68
CA ASP A 57 -14.79 12.91 11.64
C ASP A 57 -15.90 12.02 12.22
N THR A 58 -15.73 11.50 13.44
CA THR A 58 -16.75 10.64 14.07
C THR A 58 -17.91 11.43 14.67
N VAL A 59 -17.66 12.58 15.30
CA VAL A 59 -18.68 13.39 15.97
C VAL A 59 -19.66 13.99 14.95
N GLY A 60 -19.19 14.34 13.74
CA GLY A 60 -20.07 14.75 12.64
C GLY A 60 -20.97 13.63 12.08
N ARG A 61 -20.66 12.36 12.37
CA ARG A 61 -21.40 11.18 11.89
C ARG A 61 -22.44 10.66 12.90
N GLU A 62 -22.25 10.96 14.19
CA GLU A 62 -23.18 10.61 15.26
C GLU A 62 -24.44 11.48 15.22
N ASP A 63 -24.32 12.77 14.89
CA ASP A 63 -25.46 13.69 14.69
C ASP A 63 -26.34 13.32 13.46
N ALA A 64 -25.76 12.62 12.46
CA ALA A 64 -26.47 12.14 11.28
C ALA A 64 -27.22 10.80 11.50
N THR A 65 -26.91 10.09 12.58
CA THR A 65 -27.53 8.81 12.96
C THR A 65 -28.63 9.00 14.03
N GLU A 66 -28.97 10.23 14.42
CA GLU A 66 -30.19 10.52 15.20
C GLU A 66 -31.15 11.39 14.36
N ARG A 67 -31.66 10.85 13.25
CA ARG A 67 -32.89 11.33 12.59
C ARG A 67 -33.79 10.18 12.15
#